data_AF-A0A3M2HF67-F1
#
_entry.id   AF-A0A3M2HF67-F1
#
_cell.length_a   1.000
_cell.length_b   1.000
_cell.length_c   1.000
_cell.angle_alpha   90.00
_cell.angle_beta   90.00
_cell.angle_gamma   90.00
#
_symmetry.space_group_name_H-M   'P 1'
#
loop_
_entity.id
_entity.type
_entity.pdbx_description
1 polymer ?
#
loop_
_entity_poly.entity_id
_entity_poly.type
_entity_poly.pdbx_seq_one_letter_code
_entity_poly.pdbx_strand_id
1 'polypeptide(L)'
;MSIDSAFASGKAVKFAEVGDTIDLTVVDVTERDTTDFEGNPVKVVVISGTDGDGETRDLWCQKYALRRAIGEAVAKATGRPGAPQPGGRLRVKRVADGQASKPGFAPPHQFAAAYEAPKAAPAKAVDEAFSDDDPF
;
A
#
# COMPACT_ATOMS: atom_id res chain seq x y z
N MET A 1 -0.52 -26.71 -16.26
CA MET A 1 -0.11 -25.85 -15.14
C MET A 1 -0.60 -24.44 -15.44
N SER A 2 -1.85 -24.15 -15.06
CA SER A 2 -2.36 -22.78 -15.05
C SER A 2 -1.99 -22.21 -13.69
N ILE A 3 -1.14 -21.20 -13.67
CA ILE A 3 -1.02 -20.31 -12.51
C ILE A 3 -2.27 -19.44 -12.60
N ASP A 4 -3.39 -20.01 -12.15
CA ASP A 4 -4.65 -19.30 -12.04
C ASP A 4 -4.38 -18.02 -11.23
N SER A 5 -4.81 -16.89 -11.79
CA SER A 5 -4.60 -15.52 -11.34
C SER A 5 -5.17 -15.25 -9.95
N ALA A 6 -4.60 -15.89 -8.92
CA ALA A 6 -4.99 -15.86 -7.52
C ALA A 6 -4.59 -14.56 -6.80
N PHE A 7 -4.36 -13.48 -7.52
CA PHE A 7 -4.47 -12.15 -6.93
C PHE A 7 -5.95 -11.83 -6.84
N ALA A 8 -6.56 -12.32 -5.75
CA ALA A 8 -7.89 -11.94 -5.33
C ALA A 8 -8.09 -10.45 -5.61
N SER A 9 -9.10 -10.12 -6.42
CA SER A 9 -9.57 -8.74 -6.53
C SER A 9 -10.10 -8.35 -5.15
N GLY A 10 -9.20 -7.84 -4.30
CA GLY A 10 -9.53 -7.39 -2.96
C GLY A 10 -10.59 -6.31 -3.06
N LYS A 11 -11.48 -6.24 -2.07
CA LYS A 11 -12.53 -5.23 -2.09
C LYS A 11 -11.88 -3.85 -2.05
N ALA A 12 -12.09 -3.06 -3.10
CA ALA A 12 -11.48 -1.74 -3.21
C ALA A 12 -11.89 -0.84 -2.04
N VAL A 13 -10.90 -0.29 -1.32
CA VAL A 13 -11.14 0.61 -0.20
C VAL A 13 -11.62 1.96 -0.73
N LYS A 14 -12.78 2.39 -0.23
CA LYS A 14 -13.37 3.69 -0.55
C LYS A 14 -13.50 4.50 0.73
N PHE A 15 -12.98 5.73 0.71
CA PHE A 15 -13.14 6.69 1.80
C PHE A 15 -14.31 7.62 1.44
N ALA A 16 -15.52 7.24 1.86
CA ALA A 16 -16.74 7.95 1.51
C ALA A 16 -16.88 9.26 2.30
N GLU A 17 -16.46 9.24 3.57
CA GLU A 17 -16.66 10.34 4.52
C GLU A 17 -15.34 10.79 5.17
N VAL A 18 -15.32 12.03 5.65
CA VAL A 18 -14.21 12.52 6.47
C VAL A 18 -14.25 11.80 7.81
N GLY A 19 -13.13 11.21 8.23
CA GLY A 19 -13.04 10.35 9.40
C GLY A 19 -12.84 8.87 9.06
N ASP A 20 -13.21 8.44 7.84
CA ASP A 20 -12.95 7.08 7.36
C ASP A 20 -11.48 6.74 7.54
N THR A 21 -11.23 5.66 8.27
CA THR A 21 -9.90 5.15 8.56
C THR A 21 -9.86 3.68 8.18
N ILE A 22 -8.83 3.29 7.44
CA ILE A 22 -8.54 1.89 7.15
C ILE A 22 -7.19 1.55 7.78
N ASP A 23 -7.11 0.37 8.37
CA ASP A 23 -5.86 -0.26 8.78
C ASP A 23 -5.66 -1.48 7.90
N LEU A 24 -4.53 -1.56 7.21
CA LEU A 24 -4.24 -2.70 6.35
C LEU A 24 -2.80 -3.15 6.55
N THR A 25 -2.64 -4.45 6.74
CA THR A 25 -1.33 -5.07 6.68
C THR A 25 -1.01 -5.32 5.21
N VAL A 26 0.00 -4.64 4.69
CA VAL A 26 0.39 -4.70 3.28
C VAL A 26 0.82 -6.12 2.95
N VAL A 27 0.16 -6.74 2.00
CA VAL A 27 0.49 -8.08 1.48
C VAL A 27 1.28 -7.94 0.19
N ASP A 28 0.82 -7.06 -0.70
CA ASP A 28 1.43 -6.85 -2.01
C ASP A 28 1.27 -5.40 -2.48
N VAL A 29 2.20 -4.95 -3.33
CA VAL A 29 2.11 -3.64 -3.98
C VAL A 29 2.40 -3.80 -5.46
N THR A 30 1.38 -3.55 -6.28
CA THR A 30 1.44 -3.72 -7.73
C THR A 30 1.07 -2.41 -8.44
N GLU A 31 1.76 -2.09 -9.53
CA GLU A 31 1.34 -1.01 -10.44
C GLU A 31 0.42 -1.56 -11.53
N ARG A 32 -0.75 -0.94 -11.70
CA ARG A 32 -1.74 -1.30 -12.71
C ARG A 32 -1.89 -0.16 -13.69
N ASP A 33 -1.96 -0.49 -14.97
CA ASP A 33 -2.42 0.45 -16.00
C ASP A 33 -3.94 0.57 -15.88
N THR A 34 -4.42 1.80 -15.69
CA THR A 34 -5.85 2.13 -15.66
C THR A 34 -6.12 3.32 -16.57
N THR A 35 -7.39 3.67 -16.72
CA THR A 35 -7.80 4.82 -17.51
C THR A 35 -8.33 5.89 -16.57
N ASP A 36 -7.88 7.13 -16.73
CA ASP A 36 -8.47 8.26 -16.00
C ASP A 36 -9.89 8.58 -16.51
N PHE A 37 -10.54 9.57 -15.89
CA PHE A 37 -11.88 10.01 -16.30
C PHE A 37 -11.91 10.63 -17.72
N GLU A 38 -10.75 11.02 -18.25
CA GLU A 38 -10.58 11.64 -19.57
C GLU A 38 -10.21 10.60 -20.65
N GLY A 39 -10.09 9.32 -20.30
CA GLY A 39 -9.75 8.26 -21.25
C GLY A 39 -8.25 8.02 -21.42
N ASN A 40 -7.38 8.71 -20.66
CA ASN A 40 -5.94 8.58 -20.79
C ASN A 40 -5.42 7.39 -19.97
N PRO A 41 -4.44 6.62 -20.50
CA PRO A 41 -3.78 5.58 -19.74
C PRO A 41 -2.93 6.20 -18.62
N VAL A 42 -3.22 5.83 -17.38
CA VAL A 42 -2.49 6.26 -16.20
C VAL A 42 -2.05 5.04 -15.38
N LYS A 43 -0.83 5.09 -14.85
CA LYS A 43 -0.32 4.06 -13.95
C LYS A 43 -0.74 4.35 -12.53
N VAL A 44 -1.44 3.42 -11.90
CA VAL A 44 -1.92 3.53 -10.53
C VAL A 44 -1.30 2.45 -9.67
N VAL A 45 -0.81 2.86 -8.50
CA VAL A 45 -0.29 1.93 -7.50
C VAL A 45 -1.48 1.35 -6.75
N VAL A 46 -1.59 0.04 -6.74
CA VAL A 46 -2.58 -0.72 -5.98
C VAL A 46 -1.84 -1.42 -4.85
N ILE A 47 -2.22 -1.10 -3.62
CA ILE A 47 -1.66 -1.72 -2.42
C ILE A 47 -2.70 -2.71 -1.92
N SER A 48 -2.42 -4.00 -2.03
CA SER A 48 -3.26 -5.06 -1.49
C SER A 48 -2.83 -5.35 -0.07
N GLY A 49 -3.78 -5.38 0.85
CA GLY A 49 -3.51 -5.67 2.25
C GLY A 49 -4.65 -6.38 2.93
N THR A 50 -4.37 -6.96 4.08
CA THR A 50 -5.38 -7.62 4.92
C THR A 50 -5.78 -6.69 6.06
N ASP A 51 -7.08 -6.45 6.22
CA ASP A 51 -7.64 -5.68 7.34
C ASP A 51 -7.66 -6.50 8.63
N GLY A 52 -7.97 -5.87 9.77
CA GLY A 52 -8.09 -6.53 11.08
C GLY A 52 -9.10 -7.67 11.12
N ASP A 53 -10.08 -7.66 10.23
CA ASP A 53 -11.09 -8.72 10.04
C ASP A 53 -10.58 -9.91 9.19
N GLY A 54 -9.33 -9.87 8.71
CA GLY A 54 -8.77 -10.92 7.84
C GLY A 54 -9.21 -10.81 6.37
N GLU A 55 -9.93 -9.76 5.99
CA GLU A 55 -10.36 -9.54 4.61
C GLU A 55 -9.27 -8.87 3.78
N THR A 56 -9.05 -9.38 2.55
CA THR A 56 -8.17 -8.73 1.58
C THR A 56 -8.85 -7.50 0.97
N ARG A 57 -8.22 -6.34 1.14
CA ARG A 57 -8.66 -5.03 0.67
C ARG A 57 -7.59 -4.42 -0.22
N ASP A 58 -8.05 -3.85 -1.33
CA ASP A 58 -7.16 -3.20 -2.30
C ASP A 58 -7.28 -1.68 -2.17
N LEU A 59 -6.18 -1.03 -1.82
CA LEU A 59 -6.08 0.42 -1.75
C LEU A 59 -5.57 0.96 -3.08
N TRP A 60 -6.48 1.53 -3.86
CA TRP A 60 -6.19 2.14 -5.15
C TRP A 60 -5.67 3.57 -4.96
N CYS A 61 -4.38 3.78 -5.17
CA CYS A 61 -3.74 5.09 -5.02
C CYS A 61 -3.89 5.97 -6.27
N GLN A 62 -5.14 6.12 -6.75
CA GLN A 62 -5.48 6.94 -7.91
C GLN A 62 -5.28 8.44 -7.66
N LYS A 63 -5.54 8.90 -6.42
CA LYS A 63 -5.44 10.32 -6.07
C LYS A 63 -4.00 10.67 -5.68
N TYR A 64 -3.47 11.73 -6.28
CA TYR A 64 -2.12 12.25 -5.95
C TYR A 64 -1.95 12.53 -4.45
N ALA A 65 -2.95 13.10 -3.79
CA ALA A 65 -2.92 13.38 -2.35
C ALA A 65 -2.77 12.11 -1.49
N LEU A 66 -3.41 11.01 -1.90
CA LEU A 66 -3.31 9.71 -1.22
C LEU A 66 -1.92 9.10 -1.40
N ARG A 67 -1.42 9.07 -2.65
CA ARG A 67 -0.07 8.57 -2.96
C ARG A 67 1.00 9.36 -2.20
N ARG A 68 0.85 10.69 -2.13
CA ARG A 68 1.75 11.57 -1.38
C ARG A 68 1.72 11.27 0.11
N ALA A 69 0.53 11.18 0.71
CA ALA A 69 0.38 10.89 2.13
C ALA A 69 1.05 9.56 2.52
N ILE A 70 0.85 8.51 1.71
CA ILE A 70 1.48 7.20 1.92
C ILE A 70 3.00 7.30 1.77
N GLY A 71 3.50 7.96 0.72
CA GLY A 71 4.93 8.14 0.51
C GLY A 71 5.60 8.92 1.64
N GLU A 72 4.95 9.97 2.17
CA GLU A 72 5.42 10.72 3.34
C GLU A 72 5.42 9.86 4.60
N ALA A 73 4.40 9.01 4.81
CA ALA A 73 4.34 8.08 5.92
C ALA A 73 5.46 7.02 5.86
N VAL A 74 5.70 6.45 4.68
CA VAL A 74 6.78 5.48 4.43
C VAL A 74 8.15 6.13 4.63
N ALA A 75 8.34 7.36 4.12
CA ALA A 75 9.57 8.12 4.32
C ALA A 75 9.82 8.39 5.80
N LYS A 76 8.78 8.72 6.58
CA LYS A 76 8.89 8.95 8.02
C LYS A 76 9.27 7.68 8.78
N ALA A 77 8.77 6.52 8.37
CA ALA A 77 9.02 5.25 9.06
C ALA A 77 10.35 4.59 8.66
N THR A 78 10.76 4.70 7.40
CA THR A 78 11.92 3.99 6.83
C THR A 78 13.10 4.90 6.54
N GLY A 79 12.92 6.22 6.65
CA GLY A 79 13.91 7.23 6.25
C GLY A 79 14.09 7.38 4.74
N ARG A 80 13.31 6.66 3.91
CA ARG A 80 13.38 6.68 2.44
C ARG A 80 12.01 6.87 1.82
N PRO A 81 11.85 7.78 0.83
CA PRO A 81 10.61 7.87 0.07
C PRO A 81 10.41 6.61 -0.77
N GLY A 82 9.18 6.09 -0.80
CA GLY A 82 8.89 4.89 -1.57
C GLY A 82 7.48 4.35 -1.34
N ALA A 83 7.22 3.21 -1.97
CA ALA A 83 6.03 2.41 -1.70
C ALA A 83 6.19 1.65 -0.37
N PRO A 84 5.08 1.37 0.34
CA PRO A 84 5.14 0.53 1.53
C PRO A 84 5.59 -0.89 1.18
N GLN A 85 6.22 -1.57 2.13
CA GLN A 85 6.75 -2.91 1.92
C GLN A 85 5.74 -3.97 2.39
N PRO A 86 5.71 -5.16 1.73
CA PRO A 86 4.98 -6.32 2.24
C PRO A 86 5.33 -6.62 3.70
N GLY A 87 4.31 -6.91 4.50
CA GLY A 87 4.38 -7.11 5.95
C GLY A 87 4.31 -5.83 6.80
N GLY A 88 4.37 -4.65 6.19
CA GLY A 88 4.20 -3.38 6.89
C GLY A 88 2.73 -3.09 7.19
N ARG A 89 2.45 -2.37 8.29
CA ARG A 89 1.09 -1.90 8.59
C ARG A 89 0.90 -0.49 8.07
N LEU A 90 -0.08 -0.31 7.20
CA LEU A 90 -0.46 0.97 6.65
C LEU A 90 -1.82 1.37 7.21
N ARG A 91 -1.88 2.52 7.88
CA ARG A 91 -3.12 3.14 8.30
C ARG A 91 -3.35 4.40 7.50
N VAL A 92 -4.51 4.50 6.84
CA VAL A 92 -4.87 5.70 6.06
C VAL A 92 -6.19 6.24 6.60
N LYS A 93 -6.23 7.55 6.84
CA LYS A 93 -7.41 8.29 7.28
C LYS A 93 -7.72 9.44 6.34
N ARG A 94 -8.98 9.59 5.92
CA ARG A 94 -9.43 10.84 5.28
C ARG A 94 -9.66 11.88 6.37
N VAL A 95 -8.87 12.95 6.34
CA VAL A 95 -8.84 13.95 7.42
C VAL A 95 -9.69 15.18 7.14
N ALA A 96 -9.81 15.58 5.88
CA ALA A 96 -10.59 16.73 5.47
C ALA A 96 -10.82 16.71 3.96
N ASP A 97 -11.63 17.64 3.49
CA ASP A 97 -11.64 18.05 2.09
C ASP A 97 -10.89 19.38 1.97
N GLY A 98 -9.96 19.44 1.01
CA GLY A 98 -9.22 20.65 0.71
C GLY A 98 -10.08 21.69 0.03
N GLN A 99 -9.51 22.86 -0.26
CA GLN A 99 -10.21 23.89 -1.02
C GLN A 99 -10.15 23.56 -2.51
N ALA A 100 -11.28 23.62 -3.20
CA ALA A 100 -11.30 23.48 -4.65
C ALA A 100 -10.46 24.59 -5.29
N SER A 101 -9.43 24.21 -6.05
CA SER A 101 -8.52 25.20 -6.67
C SER A 101 -9.20 26.05 -7.75
N LYS A 102 -10.39 25.64 -8.22
CA LYS A 102 -11.18 26.33 -9.25
C LYS A 102 -12.68 26.19 -8.95
N PRO A 103 -13.49 27.22 -9.24
CA PRO A 103 -14.94 27.12 -9.17
C PRO A 103 -15.44 26.02 -10.11
N GLY A 104 -16.29 25.11 -9.61
CA GLY A 104 -16.82 23.96 -10.36
C GLY A 104 -15.99 22.67 -10.27
N PHE A 105 -14.81 22.69 -9.63
CA PHE A 105 -14.02 21.49 -9.40
C PHE A 105 -14.31 20.88 -8.02
N ALA A 106 -14.31 19.55 -7.95
CA ALA A 106 -14.44 18.85 -6.67
C ALA A 106 -13.24 19.16 -5.77
N PRO A 107 -13.45 19.45 -4.47
CA PRO A 107 -12.37 19.68 -3.54
C PRO A 107 -11.49 18.42 -3.42
N PRO A 108 -10.15 18.57 -3.39
CA PRO A 108 -9.27 17.43 -3.25
C PRO A 108 -9.39 16.86 -1.83
N HIS A 109 -9.74 15.58 -1.71
CA HIS A 109 -9.77 14.91 -0.41
C HIS A 109 -8.35 14.91 0.18
N GLN A 110 -8.22 15.32 1.43
CA GLN A 110 -6.98 15.26 2.20
C GLN A 110 -6.92 13.96 2.99
N PHE A 111 -5.76 13.31 2.93
CA PHE A 111 -5.50 12.04 3.60
C PHE A 111 -4.29 12.19 4.53
N ALA A 112 -4.38 11.60 5.71
CA ALA A 112 -3.24 11.34 6.57
C ALA A 112 -2.95 9.84 6.54
N ALA A 113 -1.69 9.46 6.36
CA ALA A 113 -1.26 8.08 6.46
C ALA A 113 -0.23 7.93 7.57
N ALA A 114 -0.27 6.77 8.23
CA ALA A 114 0.75 6.29 9.14
C ALA A 114 1.20 4.93 8.63
N TYR A 115 2.51 4.69 8.62
CA TYR A 115 3.08 3.44 8.18
C TYR A 115 4.04 2.92 9.24
N GLU A 116 3.89 1.65 9.57
CA GLU A 116 4.82 0.92 10.40
C GLU A 116 5.54 -0.08 9.49
N ALA A 117 6.87 0.05 9.41
CA ALA A 117 7.68 -0.88 8.63
C ALA A 117 7.52 -2.30 9.16
N PRO A 118 7.55 -3.33 8.30
CA PRO A 118 7.57 -4.71 8.76
C PRO A 118 8.71 -4.86 9.75
N LYS A 119 8.43 -5.40 10.93
CA LYS A 119 9.49 -5.84 11.82
C LYS A 119 10.22 -6.94 11.07
N ALA A 120 11.42 -6.67 10.59
CA ALA A 120 12.22 -7.64 9.85
C ALA A 120 12.16 -8.96 10.61
N ALA A 121 11.60 -10.00 9.99
CA ALA A 121 11.74 -11.34 10.53
C ALA A 121 13.25 -11.53 10.71
N PRO A 122 13.74 -11.92 11.91
CA PRO A 122 15.16 -12.19 12.07
C PRO A 122 15.52 -13.18 10.96
N ALA A 123 16.49 -12.79 10.13
CA ALA A 123 16.99 -13.65 9.07
C ALA A 123 17.16 -15.04 9.68
N LYS A 124 16.44 -16.03 9.13
CA LYS A 124 16.72 -17.43 9.46
C LYS A 124 18.22 -17.58 9.24
N ALA A 125 18.96 -17.68 10.33
CA ALA A 125 20.34 -18.11 10.30
C ALA A 125 20.27 -19.48 9.62
N VAL A 126 20.72 -19.52 8.37
CA VAL A 126 21.09 -20.77 7.72
C VAL A 126 22.34 -21.23 8.47
N ASP A 127 22.11 -21.91 9.59
CA ASP A 127 23.07 -22.80 10.20
C ASP A 127 23.11 -24.05 9.31
N GLU A 128 23.77 -23.93 8.17
CA GLU A 128 24.17 -25.08 7.37
C GLU A 128 25.65 -25.31 7.58
N ALA A 129 25.90 -26.04 8.67
CA ALA A 129 26.83 -27.13 8.78
C ALA A 129 28.19 -26.96 8.08
N PHE A 130 29.17 -26.60 8.90
CA PHE A 130 30.55 -27.06 8.77
C PHE A 130 30.56 -28.61 8.66
N SER A 131 30.66 -29.14 7.45
CA SER A 131 31.13 -30.51 7.21
C SER A 131 32.39 -30.43 6.35
N ASP A 132 33.46 -29.99 7.01
CA ASP A 132 34.83 -30.29 6.63
C ASP A 132 35.15 -31.65 7.28
N ASP A 133 34.71 -32.74 6.65
CA ASP A 133 35.11 -34.11 7.00
C ASP A 133 35.98 -34.63 5.84
N ASP A 134 37.27 -34.41 6.02
CA ASP A 134 38.40 -34.72 5.16
C ASP A 134 38.66 -36.24 5.14
N PRO A 135 38.58 -36.94 3.98
CA PRO A 135 39.06 -38.31 3.89
C PRO A 135 40.47 -38.36 3.29
N PHE A 136 41.48 -38.55 4.14
CA PHE A 136 42.78 -39.11 3.76
C PHE A 136 43.04 -40.46 4.44
#